data_AF-A0A2E0Y2X3-F1
#
_entry.id   AF-A0A2E0Y2X3-F1
#
_cell.length_a   1.000
_cell.length_b   1.000
_cell.length_c   1.000
_cell.angle_alpha   90.00
_cell.angle_beta   90.00
_cell.angle_gamma   90.00
#
_symmetry.space_group_name_H-M   'P 1'
#
loop_
_entity.id
_entity.type
_entity.pdbx_description
1 polymer ?
#
loop_
_entity_poly.entity_id
_entity_poly.type
_entity_poly.pdbx_seq_one_letter_code
_entity_poly.pdbx_strand_id
1 'polypeptide(L)'
;MRLAWTSPIILLLALVGCSSTPGPAVPEASSAGLPDETTPSVPLAASPVPDDFSVDITILAAQEGPRAESRNARYVLFPDGTLRYASSIGKGPNTLPPIVRRLNRRQVDDLWNRARQLGLTDSSRADEVSNFRKVWAPWEGHVYLFAFTADGNYWNYARKVDPGQELDPALRSFLRSMAALAWARDEADTQFALEPKRFDYGPDPYAPYRRNMEALKAAQEEKDRDN
;
A
#
# COMPACT_ATOMS: atom_id res chain seq x y z
N MET A 1 -14.88 63.67 17.79
CA MET A 1 -15.27 63.16 19.13
C MET A 1 -14.32 62.03 19.50
N ARG A 2 -13.56 62.22 20.58
CA ARG A 2 -12.63 61.24 21.16
C ARG A 2 -13.35 60.52 22.29
N LEU A 3 -13.19 59.20 22.42
CA LEU A 3 -13.24 58.54 23.73
C LEU A 3 -12.48 57.21 23.64
N ALA A 4 -11.28 57.23 24.21
CA ALA A 4 -10.47 56.07 24.57
C ALA A 4 -11.05 55.47 25.87
N TRP A 5 -11.10 54.14 25.96
CA TRP A 5 -11.49 53.45 27.18
C TRP A 5 -10.33 52.56 27.66
N THR A 6 -9.80 52.92 28.82
CA THR A 6 -8.71 52.27 29.56
C THR A 6 -9.21 51.09 30.40
N SER A 7 -8.42 50.02 30.46
CA SER A 7 -8.54 48.88 31.40
C SER A 7 -8.46 49.29 32.88
N PRO A 8 -8.74 48.34 33.78
CA PRO A 8 -7.67 47.95 34.71
C PRO A 8 -7.54 46.44 34.92
N ILE A 9 -6.27 46.05 35.13
CA ILE A 9 -5.74 44.74 35.50
C ILE A 9 -5.85 44.59 37.02
N ILE A 10 -6.38 43.47 37.51
CA ILE A 10 -6.41 43.12 38.94
C ILE A 10 -5.36 42.04 39.20
N LEU A 11 -4.35 42.42 39.97
CA LEU A 11 -3.24 41.62 40.50
C LEU A 11 -3.63 41.17 41.92
N LEU A 12 -3.57 39.88 42.23
CA LEU A 12 -3.85 39.34 43.57
C LEU A 12 -2.65 38.52 44.06
N LEU A 13 -1.90 39.11 44.99
CA LEU A 13 -0.80 38.55 45.77
C LEU A 13 -1.37 37.85 47.02
N ALA A 14 -0.85 36.67 47.39
CA ALA A 14 -0.99 36.11 48.73
C ALA A 14 0.35 35.54 49.21
N LEU A 15 0.74 35.95 50.43
CA LEU A 15 2.00 35.68 51.13
C LEU A 15 1.79 34.65 52.26
N VAL A 16 2.80 33.79 52.41
CA VAL A 16 3.41 33.25 53.67
C VAL A 16 2.68 32.17 54.49
N GLY A 17 3.41 31.07 54.69
CA GLY A 17 3.34 30.21 55.88
C GLY A 17 4.60 29.32 55.98
N CYS A 18 5.53 29.66 56.87
CA CYS A 18 6.72 28.85 57.19
C CYS A 18 6.38 27.73 58.19
N SER A 19 6.99 26.55 58.04
CA SER A 19 7.29 25.66 59.16
C SER A 19 8.46 24.72 58.87
N SER A 20 9.19 24.41 59.93
CA SER A 20 10.59 23.98 60.07
C SER A 20 10.91 22.50 59.79
N THR A 21 12.16 22.28 59.36
CA THR A 21 12.88 21.00 59.15
C THR A 21 13.29 20.32 60.48
N PRO A 22 13.51 19.00 60.49
CA PRO A 22 14.90 18.48 60.57
C PRO A 22 15.16 17.23 59.69
N GLY A 23 16.37 17.12 59.10
CA GLY A 23 16.89 15.87 58.52
C GLY A 23 17.81 15.13 59.52
N PRO A 24 18.60 14.10 59.13
CA PRO A 24 18.65 13.35 57.87
C PRO A 24 18.62 11.81 58.05
N ALA A 25 18.38 11.06 56.98
CA ALA A 25 18.88 9.68 56.83
C ALA A 25 19.09 9.38 55.34
N VAL A 26 20.36 9.22 54.95
CA VAL A 26 20.81 8.70 53.65
C VAL A 26 20.88 7.18 53.78
N PRO A 27 20.33 6.41 52.81
CA PRO A 27 21.24 5.59 52.01
C PRO A 27 20.90 5.53 50.51
N GLU A 28 22.00 5.37 49.77
CA GLU A 28 22.19 4.64 48.51
C GLU A 28 21.47 5.06 47.23
N ALA A 29 22.29 5.61 46.33
CA ALA A 29 22.09 5.66 44.91
C ALA A 29 21.82 4.25 44.33
N SER A 30 20.75 4.13 43.55
CA SER A 30 20.56 3.00 42.64
C SER A 30 20.36 3.54 41.23
N SER A 31 21.34 3.26 40.38
CA SER A 31 21.36 3.57 38.96
C SER A 31 20.32 2.76 38.20
N ALA A 32 19.39 3.42 37.54
CA ALA A 32 18.58 2.92 36.42
C ALA A 32 18.15 4.17 35.65
N GLY A 33 18.35 4.35 34.34
CA GLY A 33 18.34 3.47 33.19
C GLY A 33 17.72 4.35 32.08
N LEU A 34 18.28 4.33 30.87
CA LEU A 34 17.84 5.17 29.73
C LEU A 34 16.32 5.07 29.48
N PRO A 35 15.64 6.12 28.97
CA PRO A 35 14.26 6.00 28.54
C PRO A 35 14.18 5.07 27.31
N ASP A 36 13.58 3.89 27.50
CA ASP A 36 13.19 2.96 26.45
C ASP A 36 12.02 3.55 25.66
N GLU A 37 12.27 3.91 24.40
CA GLU A 37 11.28 4.41 23.45
C GLU A 37 10.45 3.26 22.85
N THR A 38 9.86 2.42 23.71
CA THR A 38 8.91 1.39 23.30
C THR A 38 7.55 1.73 23.89
N THR A 39 6.83 2.64 23.25
CA THR A 39 5.38 2.73 23.48
C THR A 39 4.75 1.51 22.81
N PRO A 40 4.15 0.55 23.54
CA PRO A 40 3.42 -0.53 22.91
C PRO A 40 2.21 0.09 22.19
N SER A 41 2.20 0.01 20.86
CA SER A 41 1.00 0.26 20.08
C SER A 41 -0.06 -0.72 20.53
N VAL A 42 -1.01 -0.27 21.35
CA VAL A 42 -2.15 -1.08 21.79
C VAL A 42 -2.84 -1.59 20.52
N PRO A 43 -2.89 -2.91 20.26
CA PRO A 43 -3.54 -3.40 19.07
C PRO A 43 -5.01 -3.04 19.18
N LEU A 44 -5.48 -2.17 18.29
CA LEU A 44 -6.92 -1.97 18.10
C LEU A 44 -7.53 -3.35 17.90
N ALA A 45 -8.49 -3.73 18.75
CA ALA A 45 -9.14 -5.03 18.65
C ALA A 45 -9.57 -5.28 17.21
N ALA A 46 -9.13 -6.40 16.63
CA ALA A 46 -9.45 -6.73 15.25
C ALA A 46 -10.95 -6.97 15.14
N SER A 47 -11.71 -5.97 14.68
CA SER A 47 -13.08 -6.20 14.25
C SER A 47 -13.05 -7.01 12.95
N PRO A 48 -13.94 -7.99 12.79
CA PRO A 48 -14.02 -8.75 11.54
C PRO A 48 -14.31 -7.80 10.38
N VAL A 49 -13.81 -8.13 9.19
CA VAL A 49 -14.18 -7.37 7.99
C VAL A 49 -15.65 -7.63 7.64
N PRO A 50 -16.43 -6.57 7.35
CA PRO A 50 -17.82 -6.69 6.89
C PRO A 50 -17.93 -7.57 5.64
N ASP A 51 -19.04 -8.29 5.53
CA ASP A 51 -19.29 -9.23 4.43
C ASP A 51 -19.48 -8.55 3.08
N ASP A 52 -19.81 -7.26 3.08
CA ASP A 52 -19.98 -6.41 1.91
C ASP A 52 -18.78 -5.48 1.64
N PHE A 53 -17.66 -5.68 2.36
CA PHE A 53 -16.49 -4.84 2.22
C PHE A 53 -15.97 -4.85 0.77
N SER A 54 -15.95 -3.67 0.15
CA SER A 54 -15.34 -3.46 -1.15
C SER A 54 -14.61 -2.13 -1.21
N VAL A 55 -13.62 -2.05 -2.09
CA VAL A 55 -12.91 -0.81 -2.37
C VAL A 55 -12.57 -0.67 -3.85
N ASP A 56 -12.85 0.50 -4.41
CA ASP A 56 -12.52 0.90 -5.78
C ASP A 56 -11.63 2.14 -5.72
N ILE A 57 -10.41 2.00 -6.23
CA ILE A 57 -9.42 3.07 -6.26
C ILE A 57 -9.10 3.39 -7.71
N THR A 58 -9.27 4.64 -8.10
CA THR A 58 -8.86 5.14 -9.42
C THR A 58 -7.82 6.24 -9.25
N ILE A 59 -6.73 6.15 -10.01
CA ILE A 59 -5.67 7.15 -10.10
C ILE A 59 -5.70 7.72 -11.51
N LEU A 60 -5.87 9.03 -11.61
CA LEU A 60 -5.77 9.79 -12.86
C LEU A 60 -4.57 10.72 -12.74
N ALA A 61 -3.53 10.46 -13.53
CA ALA A 61 -2.30 11.22 -13.54
C ALA A 61 -2.15 11.93 -14.89
N ALA A 62 -1.87 13.24 -14.85
CA ALA A 62 -1.49 13.99 -16.05
C ALA A 62 -0.17 13.46 -16.64
N GLN A 63 0.78 13.14 -15.75
CA GLN A 63 2.04 12.49 -16.06
C GLN A 63 2.28 11.34 -15.08
N GLU A 64 2.61 10.16 -15.62
CA GLU A 64 2.92 9.00 -14.79
C GLU A 64 4.28 9.14 -14.10
N GLY A 65 4.33 8.84 -12.81
CA GLY A 65 5.57 8.73 -12.06
C GLY A 65 6.11 7.30 -11.99
N PRO A 66 7.31 7.11 -11.40
CA PRO A 66 7.99 5.82 -11.38
C PRO A 66 7.38 4.82 -10.38
N ARG A 67 6.52 5.27 -9.46
CA ARG A 67 5.93 4.43 -8.42
C ARG A 67 4.49 4.06 -8.75
N ALA A 68 4.04 2.87 -8.35
CA ALA A 68 2.69 2.38 -8.63
C ALA A 68 1.57 3.36 -8.22
N GLU A 69 1.70 4.04 -7.08
CA GLU A 69 0.75 5.04 -6.59
C GLU A 69 0.76 6.36 -7.38
N SER A 70 1.68 6.53 -8.33
CA SER A 70 1.83 7.75 -9.14
C SER A 70 1.50 7.54 -10.62
N ARG A 71 0.98 6.35 -10.98
CA ARG A 71 0.65 5.95 -12.35
C ARG A 71 -0.85 5.88 -12.54
N ASN A 72 -1.32 6.05 -13.78
CA ASN A 72 -2.73 5.83 -14.10
C ASN A 72 -3.08 4.37 -13.84
N ALA A 73 -4.00 4.14 -12.92
CA ALA A 73 -4.37 2.80 -12.50
C ALA A 73 -5.77 2.76 -11.92
N ARG A 74 -6.37 1.57 -11.98
CA ARG A 74 -7.59 1.27 -11.23
C ARG A 74 -7.45 -0.07 -10.51
N TYR A 75 -7.81 -0.07 -9.23
CA TYR A 75 -7.85 -1.24 -8.36
C TYR A 75 -9.28 -1.44 -7.90
N VAL A 76 -9.82 -2.65 -8.02
CA VAL A 76 -11.16 -2.97 -7.49
C VAL A 76 -11.06 -4.27 -6.70
N LEU A 77 -11.37 -4.20 -5.40
CA LEU A 77 -11.54 -5.36 -4.53
C LEU A 77 -13.02 -5.56 -4.25
N PHE A 78 -13.52 -6.75 -4.58
CA PHE A 78 -14.86 -7.19 -4.25
C PHE A 78 -14.92 -7.96 -2.92
N PRO A 79 -16.11 -8.10 -2.30
CA PRO A 79 -16.24 -8.75 -0.99
C PRO A 79 -15.87 -10.25 -0.99
N ASP A 80 -15.92 -10.89 -2.16
CA ASP A 80 -15.49 -12.28 -2.35
C ASP A 80 -13.95 -12.44 -2.43
N GLY A 81 -13.21 -11.36 -2.17
CA GLY A 81 -11.75 -11.30 -2.27
C GLY A 81 -11.21 -11.17 -3.70
N THR A 82 -12.06 -11.04 -4.71
CA THR A 82 -11.60 -10.84 -6.09
C THR A 82 -10.95 -9.46 -6.24
N LEU A 83 -9.67 -9.45 -6.58
CA LEU A 83 -8.89 -8.25 -6.85
C LEU A 83 -8.69 -8.08 -8.36
N ARG A 84 -9.09 -6.92 -8.85
CA ARG A 84 -8.93 -6.49 -10.24
C ARG A 84 -7.99 -5.31 -10.31
N TYR A 85 -7.15 -5.30 -11.33
CA TYR A 85 -6.16 -4.23 -11.54
C TYR A 85 -5.85 -4.05 -13.02
N ALA A 86 -5.70 -2.79 -13.42
CA ALA A 86 -5.06 -2.41 -14.67
C ALA A 86 -4.38 -1.06 -14.51
N SER A 87 -3.22 -0.91 -15.14
CA SER A 87 -2.55 0.38 -15.33
C SER A 87 -2.47 0.72 -16.81
N SER A 88 -3.08 1.83 -17.21
CA SER A 88 -2.76 2.51 -18.46
C SER A 88 -3.40 3.90 -18.47
N ILE A 89 -2.77 4.82 -19.21
CA ILE A 89 -3.34 6.14 -19.53
C ILE A 89 -4.77 5.95 -20.08
N GLY A 90 -5.73 6.72 -19.57
CA GLY A 90 -7.13 6.68 -20.01
C GLY A 90 -8.01 5.59 -19.40
N LYS A 91 -7.49 4.73 -18.50
CA LYS A 91 -8.34 3.83 -17.68
C LYS A 91 -9.02 4.63 -16.58
N GLY A 92 -10.12 5.26 -16.95
CA GLY A 92 -10.99 5.97 -16.03
C GLY A 92 -11.94 5.06 -15.25
N PRO A 93 -12.78 5.64 -14.38
CA PRO A 93 -13.72 4.91 -13.52
C PRO A 93 -14.86 4.20 -14.28
N ASN A 94 -14.89 4.28 -15.62
CA ASN A 94 -15.94 3.68 -16.45
C ASN A 94 -15.58 2.29 -17.01
N THR A 95 -14.37 1.79 -16.80
CA THR A 95 -13.96 0.46 -17.29
C THR A 95 -13.54 -0.43 -16.14
N LEU A 96 -14.20 -1.57 -15.98
CA LEU A 96 -13.85 -2.56 -14.96
C LEU A 96 -12.55 -3.29 -15.36
N PRO A 97 -11.51 -3.31 -14.51
CA PRO A 97 -10.24 -3.96 -14.85
C PRO A 97 -10.35 -5.51 -14.91
N PRO A 98 -9.39 -6.22 -15.54
CA PRO A 98 -9.31 -7.67 -15.47
C PRO A 98 -9.01 -8.15 -14.05
N ILE A 99 -9.33 -9.41 -13.77
CA ILE A 99 -8.98 -10.07 -12.51
C ILE A 99 -7.49 -10.37 -12.52
N VAL A 100 -6.78 -9.96 -11.46
CA VAL A 100 -5.36 -10.27 -11.29
C VAL A 100 -5.11 -11.29 -10.20
N ARG A 101 -5.97 -11.33 -9.18
CA ARG A 101 -5.80 -12.20 -8.02
C ARG A 101 -7.11 -12.45 -7.31
N ARG A 102 -7.20 -13.56 -6.58
CA ARG A 102 -8.20 -13.76 -5.53
C ARG A 102 -7.48 -13.80 -4.18
N LEU A 103 -7.84 -12.87 -3.31
CA LEU A 103 -7.29 -12.73 -1.98
C LEU A 103 -7.95 -13.73 -1.04
N ASN A 104 -7.18 -14.28 -0.11
CA ASN A 104 -7.75 -15.09 0.97
C ASN A 104 -8.36 -14.19 2.05
N ARG A 105 -9.15 -14.79 2.96
CA ARG A 105 -9.84 -14.03 4.01
C ARG A 105 -8.90 -13.20 4.88
N ARG A 106 -7.75 -13.78 5.30
CA ARG A 106 -6.74 -13.08 6.11
C ARG A 106 -6.22 -11.82 5.42
N GLN A 107 -5.94 -11.89 4.11
CA GLN A 107 -5.48 -10.73 3.34
C GLN A 107 -6.53 -9.62 3.26
N VAL A 108 -7.81 -9.99 3.18
CA VAL A 108 -8.92 -9.02 3.21
C VAL A 108 -9.08 -8.43 4.62
N ASP A 109 -8.98 -9.25 5.68
CA ASP A 109 -9.00 -8.80 7.07
C ASP A 109 -7.85 -7.81 7.35
N ASP A 110 -6.63 -8.11 6.90
CA ASP A 110 -5.46 -7.25 7.06
C ASP A 110 -5.64 -5.90 6.37
N LEU A 111 -6.21 -5.91 5.16
CA LEU A 111 -6.48 -4.69 4.40
C LEU A 111 -7.56 -3.82 5.09
N TRP A 112 -8.63 -4.44 5.57
CA TRP A 112 -9.69 -3.76 6.32
C TRP A 112 -9.18 -3.18 7.64
N ASN A 113 -8.41 -3.96 8.41
CA ASN A 113 -7.79 -3.50 9.65
C ASN A 113 -6.85 -2.32 9.38
N ARG A 114 -6.09 -2.35 8.28
CA ARG A 114 -5.26 -1.21 7.86
C ARG A 114 -6.10 0.00 7.50
N ALA A 115 -7.18 -0.14 6.73
CA ALA A 115 -8.09 0.97 6.45
C ALA A 115 -8.64 1.59 7.74
N ARG A 116 -9.00 0.76 8.72
CA ARG A 116 -9.49 1.20 10.04
C ARG A 116 -8.45 1.97 10.83
N GLN A 117 -7.22 1.44 10.92
CA GLN A 117 -6.09 2.11 11.58
C GLN A 117 -5.78 3.46 10.95
N LEU A 118 -5.99 3.59 9.65
CA LEU A 118 -5.80 4.82 8.88
C LEU A 118 -7.01 5.77 8.95
N GLY A 119 -8.08 5.40 9.66
CA GLY A 119 -9.31 6.20 9.77
C GLY A 119 -10.15 6.24 8.49
N LEU A 120 -9.87 5.38 7.51
CA LEU A 120 -10.55 5.37 6.21
C LEU A 120 -11.92 4.70 6.26
N THR A 121 -12.22 3.98 7.34
CA THR A 121 -13.52 3.30 7.56
C THR A 121 -14.58 4.18 8.19
N ASP A 122 -14.22 5.40 8.61
CA ASP A 122 -15.16 6.35 9.19
C ASP A 122 -15.82 7.17 8.08
N SER A 123 -17.07 6.83 7.75
CA SER A 123 -17.84 7.52 6.70
C SER A 123 -18.14 8.98 7.05
N SER A 124 -18.11 9.38 8.31
CA SER A 124 -18.34 10.78 8.71
C SER A 124 -17.17 11.71 8.34
N ARG A 125 -16.00 11.12 8.06
CA ARG A 125 -14.78 11.82 7.61
C ARG A 125 -14.60 11.80 6.10
N ALA A 126 -15.50 11.14 5.39
CA ALA A 126 -15.49 11.05 3.95
C ALA A 126 -15.90 12.38 3.30
N ASP A 127 -15.56 12.53 2.02
CA ASP A 127 -16.05 13.66 1.25
C ASP A 127 -17.54 13.46 0.88
N GLU A 128 -18.18 14.50 0.36
CA GLU A 128 -19.52 14.37 -0.21
C GLU A 128 -19.52 13.37 -1.38
N VAL A 129 -20.52 12.50 -1.43
CA VAL A 129 -20.61 11.41 -2.41
C VAL A 129 -20.65 11.95 -3.85
N SER A 130 -19.47 12.02 -4.46
CA SER A 130 -19.30 12.43 -5.85
C SER A 130 -19.46 11.27 -6.83
N ASN A 131 -20.15 11.53 -7.95
CA ASN A 131 -20.20 10.60 -9.07
C ASN A 131 -18.85 10.61 -9.81
N PHE A 132 -18.01 9.60 -9.53
CA PHE A 132 -16.68 9.45 -10.12
C PHE A 132 -16.68 9.43 -11.65
N ARG A 133 -17.80 9.09 -12.30
CA ARG A 133 -17.91 9.10 -13.77
C ARG A 133 -17.78 10.51 -14.37
N LYS A 134 -17.95 11.56 -13.57
CA LYS A 134 -17.82 12.97 -13.97
C LYS A 134 -16.42 13.54 -13.72
N VAL A 135 -15.52 12.76 -13.11
CA VAL A 135 -14.15 13.19 -12.85
C VAL A 135 -13.31 13.00 -14.11
N TRP A 136 -12.70 14.09 -14.56
CA TRP A 136 -11.81 14.11 -15.71
C TRP A 136 -10.36 13.94 -15.26
N ALA A 137 -9.52 13.40 -16.15
CA ALA A 137 -8.09 13.39 -15.92
C ALA A 137 -7.59 14.83 -15.75
N PRO A 138 -6.71 15.09 -14.76
CA PRO A 138 -6.19 16.43 -14.56
C PRO A 138 -5.25 16.82 -15.71
N TRP A 139 -5.14 18.11 -15.99
CA TRP A 139 -4.13 18.65 -16.91
C TRP A 139 -2.73 18.66 -16.29
N GLU A 140 -2.64 18.76 -14.95
CA GLU A 140 -1.39 18.73 -14.18
C GLU A 140 -1.60 17.97 -12.86
N GLY A 141 -0.57 17.27 -12.41
CA GLY A 141 -0.61 16.51 -11.15
C GLY A 141 -1.48 15.26 -11.23
N HIS A 142 -2.15 14.94 -10.12
CA HIS A 142 -2.88 13.69 -9.91
C HIS A 142 -4.25 13.93 -9.30
N VAL A 143 -5.20 13.06 -9.64
CA VAL A 143 -6.49 12.92 -8.96
C VAL A 143 -6.63 11.48 -8.50
N TYR A 144 -6.87 11.31 -7.21
CA TYR A 144 -7.10 10.03 -6.56
C TYR A 144 -8.54 9.93 -6.10
N LEU A 145 -9.19 8.83 -6.46
CA LEU A 145 -10.58 8.55 -6.11
C LEU A 145 -10.59 7.21 -5.36
N PHE A 146 -11.06 7.21 -4.13
CA PHE A 146 -11.26 6.03 -3.32
C PHE A 146 -12.75 5.92 -3.01
N ALA A 147 -13.38 4.81 -3.35
CA ALA A 147 -14.74 4.49 -2.96
C ALA A 147 -14.72 3.23 -2.11
N PHE A 148 -15.35 3.30 -0.95
CA PHE A 148 -15.46 2.21 0.00
C PHE A 148 -16.94 1.84 0.16
N THR A 149 -17.20 0.54 0.30
CA THR A 149 -18.47 0.02 0.79
C THR A 149 -18.19 -0.87 1.99
N ALA A 150 -18.92 -0.69 3.08
CA ALA A 150 -18.93 -1.62 4.21
C ALA A 150 -20.13 -1.35 5.13
N ASP A 151 -20.66 -2.38 5.76
CA ASP A 151 -21.78 -2.29 6.71
C ASP A 151 -23.02 -1.59 6.10
N GLY A 152 -23.25 -1.81 4.80
CA GLY A 152 -24.33 -1.18 4.03
C GLY A 152 -24.11 0.29 3.68
N ASN A 153 -22.97 0.88 4.07
CA ASN A 153 -22.64 2.27 3.79
C ASN A 153 -21.70 2.37 2.58
N TYR A 154 -21.85 3.45 1.82
CA TYR A 154 -20.95 3.82 0.73
C TYR A 154 -20.39 5.22 0.99
N TRP A 155 -19.08 5.38 0.91
CA TRP A 155 -18.41 6.66 1.10
C TRP A 155 -17.15 6.77 0.25
N ASN A 156 -16.66 8.00 0.05
CA ASN A 156 -15.53 8.25 -0.83
C ASN A 156 -14.56 9.32 -0.35
N TYR A 157 -13.34 9.22 -0.86
CA TYR A 157 -12.29 10.22 -0.73
C TYR A 157 -11.79 10.59 -2.12
N ALA A 158 -11.87 11.87 -2.47
CA ALA A 158 -11.33 12.47 -3.67
C ALA A 158 -10.19 13.42 -3.28
N ARG A 159 -8.99 13.19 -3.80
CA ARG A 159 -7.84 14.06 -3.54
C ARG A 159 -7.24 14.49 -4.86
N LYS A 160 -7.22 15.80 -5.09
CA LYS A 160 -6.37 16.42 -6.12
C LYS A 160 -5.01 16.72 -5.49
N VAL A 161 -3.94 16.32 -6.16
CA VAL A 161 -2.56 16.59 -5.75
C VAL A 161 -1.90 17.35 -6.89
N ASP A 162 -1.51 18.60 -6.62
CA ASP A 162 -0.83 19.44 -7.62
C ASP A 162 0.62 18.97 -7.82
N PRO A 163 1.28 19.33 -8.94
CA PRO A 163 2.67 18.95 -9.19
C PRO A 163 3.61 19.30 -8.02
N GLY A 164 4.44 18.34 -7.61
CA GLY A 164 5.39 18.49 -6.52
C GLY A 164 4.82 18.31 -5.11
N GLN A 165 3.51 18.11 -4.97
CA GLN A 165 2.89 17.71 -3.69
C GLN A 165 2.82 16.19 -3.55
N GLU A 166 2.71 15.72 -2.32
CA GLU A 166 2.49 14.30 -2.03
C GLU A 166 1.03 14.03 -1.66
N LEU A 167 0.54 12.85 -2.05
CA LEU A 167 -0.73 12.33 -1.54
C LEU A 167 -0.66 12.17 -0.01
N ASP A 168 -1.79 12.42 0.65
CA ASP A 168 -1.98 12.15 2.07
C ASP A 168 -1.33 10.80 2.50
N PRO A 169 -0.51 10.77 3.56
CA PRO A 169 0.24 9.59 3.94
C PRO A 169 -0.63 8.35 4.20
N ALA A 170 -1.83 8.53 4.74
CA ALA A 170 -2.73 7.43 5.03
C ALA A 170 -3.27 6.81 3.74
N LEU A 171 -3.81 7.64 2.83
CA LEU A 171 -4.28 7.18 1.52
C LEU A 171 -3.15 6.56 0.70
N ARG A 172 -1.95 7.17 0.72
CA ARG A 172 -0.76 6.61 0.07
C ARG A 172 -0.40 5.25 0.63
N SER A 173 -0.37 5.10 1.96
CA SER A 173 -0.04 3.82 2.62
C SER A 173 -1.03 2.72 2.24
N PHE A 174 -2.33 3.03 2.26
CA PHE A 174 -3.38 2.10 1.87
C PHE A 174 -3.26 1.70 0.39
N LEU A 175 -3.04 2.66 -0.50
CA LEU A 175 -2.83 2.42 -1.93
C LEU A 175 -1.59 1.54 -2.17
N ARG A 176 -0.48 1.75 -1.46
CA ARG A 176 0.70 0.87 -1.55
C ARG A 176 0.39 -0.56 -1.12
N SER A 177 -0.44 -0.77 -0.09
CA SER A 177 -0.90 -2.12 0.30
C SER A 177 -1.72 -2.78 -0.82
N MET A 178 -2.64 -2.03 -1.44
CA MET A 178 -3.41 -2.50 -2.60
C MET A 178 -2.52 -2.82 -3.81
N ALA A 179 -1.56 -1.94 -4.12
CA ALA A 179 -0.59 -2.12 -5.19
C ALA A 179 0.24 -3.39 -5.00
N ALA A 180 0.73 -3.64 -3.78
CA ALA A 180 1.49 -4.84 -3.46
C ALA A 180 0.65 -6.13 -3.64
N LEU A 181 -0.62 -6.12 -3.21
CA LEU A 181 -1.52 -7.26 -3.38
C LEU A 181 -1.83 -7.54 -4.86
N ALA A 182 -1.93 -6.48 -5.67
CA ALA A 182 -2.20 -6.52 -7.11
C ALA A 182 -0.96 -6.79 -7.98
N TRP A 183 0.23 -6.92 -7.37
CA TRP A 183 1.51 -6.97 -8.08
C TRP A 183 1.76 -5.79 -9.02
N ALA A 184 1.25 -4.61 -8.66
CA ALA A 184 1.58 -3.38 -9.37
C ALA A 184 3.06 -3.04 -9.08
N ARG A 185 3.88 -3.07 -10.13
CA ARG A 185 5.32 -2.88 -10.04
C ARG A 185 5.70 -1.41 -10.08
N ASP A 186 6.77 -1.06 -9.38
CA ASP A 186 7.45 0.21 -9.59
C ASP A 186 8.31 0.11 -10.87
N GLU A 187 8.60 1.24 -11.51
CA GLU A 187 9.37 1.29 -12.75
C GLU A 187 10.79 0.75 -12.56
N ALA A 188 11.40 0.99 -11.39
CA ALA A 188 12.69 0.42 -11.01
C ALA A 188 12.67 -1.12 -11.06
N ASP A 189 11.58 -1.77 -10.65
CA ASP A 189 11.42 -3.23 -10.71
C ASP A 189 11.39 -3.75 -12.16
N THR A 190 11.04 -2.89 -13.12
CA THR A 190 11.01 -3.22 -14.54
C THR A 190 12.40 -3.11 -15.17
N GLN A 191 13.22 -2.15 -14.72
CA GLN A 191 14.60 -2.02 -15.18
C GLN A 191 15.48 -3.21 -14.78
N PHE A 192 15.20 -3.86 -13.63
CA PHE A 192 15.88 -5.07 -13.18
C PHE A 192 15.24 -6.38 -13.68
N ALA A 193 14.21 -6.30 -14.54
CA ALA A 193 13.72 -7.47 -15.26
C ALA A 193 14.78 -7.87 -16.28
N LEU A 194 15.82 -8.57 -15.82
CA LEU A 194 16.79 -9.23 -16.68
C LEU A 194 16.00 -10.04 -17.71
N GLU A 195 16.19 -9.73 -19.00
CA GLU A 195 15.70 -10.62 -20.03
C GLU A 195 16.19 -12.03 -19.69
N PRO A 196 15.34 -13.06 -19.75
CA PRO A 196 15.75 -14.42 -19.47
C PRO A 196 16.91 -14.76 -20.40
N LYS A 197 18.13 -14.72 -19.88
CA LYS A 197 19.30 -15.08 -20.65
C LYS A 197 19.19 -16.58 -20.89
N ARG A 198 18.70 -16.95 -22.06
CA ARG A 198 18.67 -18.34 -22.51
C ARG A 198 20.14 -18.76 -22.65
N PHE A 199 20.63 -19.45 -21.63
CA PHE A 199 21.92 -20.09 -21.70
C PHE A 199 21.85 -21.15 -22.78
N ASP A 200 22.60 -20.93 -23.87
CA ASP A 200 22.94 -22.00 -24.78
C ASP A 200 23.94 -22.87 -24.03
N TYR A 201 23.52 -24.08 -23.64
CA TYR A 201 24.36 -25.04 -22.91
C TYR A 201 25.46 -25.64 -23.80
N GLY A 202 25.62 -25.11 -25.02
CA GLY A 202 26.58 -25.57 -25.99
C GLY A 202 26.03 -26.69 -26.85
N PRO A 203 26.88 -27.30 -27.70
CA PRO A 203 26.47 -28.43 -28.53
C PRO A 203 25.95 -29.58 -27.67
N ASP A 204 24.99 -30.34 -28.20
CA ASP A 204 24.40 -31.47 -27.49
C ASP A 204 25.47 -32.44 -26.93
N PRO A 205 25.56 -32.60 -25.59
CA PRO A 205 26.59 -33.44 -24.97
C PRO A 205 26.44 -34.93 -25.33
N TYR A 206 25.28 -35.35 -25.82
CA TYR A 206 25.02 -36.75 -26.18
C TYR A 206 25.28 -37.09 -27.65
N ALA A 207 25.63 -36.10 -28.49
CA ALA A 207 25.89 -36.32 -29.92
C ALA A 207 26.98 -37.37 -30.21
N PRO A 208 28.11 -37.44 -29.47
CA PRO A 208 29.14 -38.46 -29.69
C PRO A 208 28.63 -39.88 -29.37
N TYR A 209 27.85 -40.03 -28.31
CA TYR A 209 27.33 -41.33 -27.89
C TYR A 209 26.28 -41.88 -28.86
N ARG A 210 25.44 -41.00 -29.42
CA ARG A 210 24.46 -41.40 -30.44
C ARG A 210 25.13 -41.90 -31.72
N ARG A 211 26.19 -41.24 -32.18
CA ARG A 211 26.99 -41.72 -33.32
C ARG A 211 27.60 -43.09 -33.07
N ASN A 212 28.15 -43.32 -31.87
CA ASN A 212 28.72 -44.62 -31.50
C ASN A 212 27.66 -45.72 -31.44
N MET A 213 26.47 -45.41 -30.90
CA MET A 213 25.33 -46.33 -30.88
C MET A 213 24.87 -46.70 -32.29
N GLU A 214 24.79 -45.73 -33.20
CA GLU A 214 24.44 -45.97 -34.61
C GLU A 214 25.48 -46.84 -35.31
N ALA A 215 26.77 -46.57 -35.09
CA ALA A 215 27.86 -47.37 -35.64
C ALA A 215 27.87 -48.82 -35.11
N LEU A 216 27.64 -49.00 -33.81
CA LEU A 216 27.54 -50.33 -33.20
C LEU A 216 26.34 -51.11 -33.74
N LYS A 217 25.21 -50.43 -33.93
CA LYS A 217 24.00 -51.05 -34.48
C LYS A 217 24.22 -51.49 -35.93
N ALA A 218 24.84 -50.65 -36.76
CA ALA A 218 25.19 -50.99 -38.14
C ALA A 218 26.17 -52.18 -38.22
N ALA A 219 27.18 -52.22 -37.36
CA ALA A 219 28.13 -53.33 -37.30
C ALA A 219 27.47 -54.66 -36.86
N GLN A 220 26.49 -54.59 -35.96
CA GLN A 220 25.72 -55.76 -35.54
C GLN A 220 24.82 -56.26 -36.68
N GLU A 221 24.13 -55.36 -37.39
CA GLU A 221 23.28 -55.69 -38.55
C GLU A 221 24.09 -56.32 -39.70
N GLU A 222 25.33 -55.86 -39.94
CA GLU A 222 26.23 -56.46 -40.93
C GLU A 222 26.66 -57.87 -40.53
N LYS A 223 27.03 -58.06 -39.26
CA LYS A 223 27.39 -59.38 -38.72
C LYS A 223 26.23 -60.37 -38.79
N ASP A 224 25.00 -59.92 -38.57
CA ASP A 224 23.80 -60.75 -38.63
C ASP A 224 23.38 -61.10 -40.06
N ARG A 225 23.86 -60.36 -41.07
CA ARG A 225 23.60 -60.63 -42.50
C ARG A 225 24.58 -61.64 -43.09
N ASP A 226 25.79 -61.72 -42.55
CA ASP A 226 26.87 -62.60 -43.00
C ASP A 226 26.83 -63.99 -42.31
N ASN A 227 25.85 -64.22 -41.44
CA ASN A 227 25.57 -65.47 -40.71
C ASN A 227 24.32 -66.16 -41.27
#